data_AF-Q6ZE82-F1
#
_entry.id   AF-Q6ZE82-F1
#
_cell.length_a   1.000
_cell.length_b   1.000
_cell.length_c   1.000
_cell.angle_alpha   90.00
_cell.angle_beta   90.00
_cell.angle_gamma   90.00
#
_symmetry.space_group_name_H-M   'P 1'
#
loop_
_entity.id
_entity.type
_entity.pdbx_description
1 polymer ?
#
loop_
_entity_poly.entity_id
_entity_poly.type
_entity_poly.pdbx_seq_one_letter_code
_entity_poly.pdbx_strand_id
1 'polypeptide(L)' 'MNPVSHNNIVNFIWGIADDVLRDVYVRGKYRDVILPMTVIRRLDAVLEPSKEKVLTMKG' A
#
# COMPACT_ATOMS: atom_id res chain seq x y z
N MET A 1 9.75 -14.44 -12.36
CA MET A 1 10.03 -13.66 -11.13
C MET A 1 10.44 -14.65 -10.05
N ASN A 2 11.64 -14.55 -9.48
CA ASN A 2 12.20 -15.56 -8.56
C ASN A 2 11.47 -15.49 -7.19
N PRO A 3 10.96 -16.60 -6.63
CA PRO A 3 10.24 -16.60 -5.34
C PRO A 3 11.08 -16.06 -4.17
N VAL A 4 12.41 -16.18 -4.22
CA VAL A 4 13.31 -15.60 -3.21
C VAL A 4 13.21 -14.07 -3.19
N SER A 5 13.08 -13.43 -4.35
CA SER A 5 12.95 -11.98 -4.46
C SER A 5 11.61 -11.47 -3.90
N HIS A 6 10.53 -12.25 -4.04
CA HIS A 6 9.22 -11.89 -3.47
C HIS A 6 9.22 -11.93 -1.95
N ASN A 7 9.81 -12.96 -1.34
CA ASN A 7 9.89 -13.07 0.12
C ASN A 7 10.69 -11.91 0.74
N ASN A 8 11.75 -11.45 0.07
CA ASN A 8 12.52 -10.30 0.55
C ASN A 8 11.68 -9.01 0.58
N ILE A 9 10.87 -8.78 -0.47
CA ILE A 9 9.98 -7.60 -0.54
C ILE A 9 8.89 -7.69 0.54
N VAL A 10 8.30 -8.87 0.71
CA VAL A 10 7.28 -9.12 1.74
C VAL A 10 7.85 -8.85 3.13
N ASN A 11 9.03 -9.39 3.45
CA ASN A 11 9.68 -9.18 4.75
C ASN A 11 10.06 -7.71 4.97
N PHE A 12 10.50 -7.00 3.94
CA PHE A 12 10.80 -5.57 4.03
C PHE A 12 9.55 -4.74 4.34
N ILE A 13 8.42 -5.02 3.67
CA ILE A 13 7.14 -4.34 3.91
C ILE A 13 6.65 -4.60 5.34
N TRP A 14 6.69 -5.87 5.80
CA TRP A 14 6.30 -6.22 7.15
C TRP A 14 7.22 -5.60 8.20
N GLY A 15 8.53 -5.53 7.95
CA GLY A 15 9.50 -4.89 8.85
C GLY A 15 9.22 -3.40 9.06
N ILE A 16 8.95 -2.65 7.99
CA ILE A 16 8.58 -1.23 8.10
C ILE A 16 7.25 -1.05 8.85
N ALA A 17 6.26 -1.87 8.53
CA ALA A 17 4.96 -1.80 9.20
C ALA A 17 5.08 -2.12 10.70
N ASP A 18 5.88 -3.11 11.05
CA ASP A 18 6.21 -3.43 12.43
C ASP A 18 6.94 -2.26 13.12
N ASP A 19 7.97 -1.67 12.51
CA ASP A 19 8.74 -0.57 13.10
C ASP A 19 7.92 0.71 13.32
N VAL A 20 7.02 1.05 12.40
CA VAL A 20 6.28 2.32 12.44
C VAL A 20 4.98 2.22 13.24
N LEU A 21 4.37 1.03 13.33
CA LEU A 21 2.98 0.90 13.79
C LEU A 21 2.82 0.07 15.07
N ARG A 22 3.83 -0.70 15.48
CA ARG A 22 3.75 -1.62 16.63
C ARG A 22 3.54 -0.92 17.98
N ASP A 23 3.98 0.32 18.13
CA ASP A 23 3.77 1.12 19.35
C ASP A 23 2.66 2.19 19.20
N VAL A 24 2.13 2.38 17.99
CA VAL A 24 1.11 3.41 17.69
C VAL A 24 -0.30 2.80 17.67
N TYR A 25 -0.43 1.54 17.27
CA TYR A 25 -1.72 0.88 17.11
C TYR A 25 -1.73 -0.54 17.66
N VAL A 26 -2.72 -0.86 18.50
CA VAL A 26 -3.01 -2.26 18.89
C VAL A 26 -3.24 -3.11 17.64
N ARG A 27 -2.84 -4.40 17.67
CA ARG A 27 -2.85 -5.32 16.51
C ARG A 27 -4.14 -5.30 15.67
N GLY A 28 -5.29 -5.04 16.30
CA GLY A 28 -6.59 -4.90 15.60
C GLY A 28 -6.75 -3.62 14.77
N LYS A 29 -6.13 -2.51 15.19
CA LYS A 29 -6.23 -1.18 14.56
C LYS A 29 -5.33 -1.02 13.34
N TYR A 30 -4.25 -1.80 13.23
CA TYR A 30 -3.39 -1.78 12.04
C TYR A 30 -4.16 -2.05 10.75
N ARG A 31 -5.08 -3.02 10.79
CA ARG A 31 -5.90 -3.41 9.63
C ARG A 31 -6.75 -2.25 9.12
N ASP A 32 -7.30 -1.45 10.04
CA ASP A 32 -8.15 -0.30 9.73
C ASP A 32 -7.38 0.80 8.98
N VAL A 33 -6.04 0.83 9.09
CA VAL A 33 -5.17 1.82 8.43
C VAL A 33 -4.58 1.26 7.14
N ILE A 34 -4.01 0.05 7.17
CA ILE A 34 -3.29 -0.49 6.00
C ILE A 34 -4.24 -0.84 4.85
N LEU A 35 -5.46 -1.30 5.13
CA LEU A 35 -6.43 -1.65 4.10
C LEU A 35 -6.85 -0.46 3.23
N PRO A 36 -7.33 0.68 3.78
CA PRO A 36 -7.68 1.83 2.94
C PRO A 36 -6.46 2.38 2.20
N MET A 37 -5.27 2.42 2.82
CA MET A 37 -4.04 2.85 2.14
C MET A 37 -3.68 1.94 0.95
N THR A 38 -3.83 0.63 1.11
CA THR A 38 -3.61 -0.36 0.03
C THR A 38 -4.60 -0.18 -1.10
N VAL A 39 -5.88 0.08 -0.79
CA VAL A 39 -6.93 0.33 -1.79
C VAL A 39 -6.62 1.60 -2.59
N ILE A 40 -6.27 2.71 -1.92
CA ILE A 40 -5.90 3.97 -2.57
C ILE A 40 -4.70 3.76 -3.49
N ARG A 41 -3.64 3.09 -3.00
CA ARG A 41 -2.44 2.83 -3.81
C ARG A 41 -2.76 1.98 -5.03
N ARG A 42 -3.63 0.98 -4.90
CA ARG A 42 -4.05 0.15 -6.03
C ARG A 42 -4.87 0.94 -7.04
N LEU A 43 -5.78 1.79 -6.57
CA LEU A 43 -6.58 2.67 -7.42
C LEU A 43 -5.65 3.62 -8.22
N ASP A 44 -4.72 4.27 -7.53
CA ASP A 44 -3.68 5.12 -8.13
C ASP A 44 -2.86 4.37 -9.20
N ALA A 45 -2.39 3.15 -8.88
CA ALA A 45 -1.65 2.32 -9.84
C ALA A 45 -2.45 1.96 -11.11
N VAL A 46 -3.75 1.71 -10.96
CA VAL A 46 -4.64 1.42 -12.11
C VAL A 46 -4.89 2.67 -12.95
N LEU A 47 -4.94 3.84 -12.33
CA LEU A 47 -5.20 5.11 -13.00
C LEU A 47 -3.93 5.74 -13.59
N GLU A 48 -2.73 5.35 -13.15
CA GLU A 48 -1.44 5.90 -13.59
C GLU A 48 -1.28 5.96 -15.12
N PRO A 49 -1.67 4.94 -15.93
CA PRO A 49 -1.59 5.01 -17.40
C PRO A 49 -2.54 6.05 -18.02
N SER A 50 -3.55 6.48 -17.29
CA SER A 50 -4.61 7.41 -17.72
C SER A 50 -4.61 8.72 -16.94
N LYS A 51 -3.54 9.02 -16.20
CA LYS A 51 -3.47 10.12 -15.24
C LYS A 51 -3.86 11.47 -15.82
N GLU A 52 -3.36 11.81 -17.00
CA GLU A 52 -3.70 13.06 -17.69
C GLU A 52 -5.20 13.15 -18.02
N LYS A 53 -5.81 12.03 -18.43
CA LYS A 53 -7.26 11.97 -18.70
C LYS A 53 -8.07 12.13 -17.43
N VAL A 54 -7.63 11.53 -16.32
CA VAL A 54 -8.28 11.68 -15.01
C VAL A 54 -8.19 13.13 -14.51
N LEU A 55 -7.02 13.77 -14.64
CA LEU A 55 -6.81 15.15 -14.19
C LEU A 55 -7.58 16.18 -15.03
N THR A 56 -7.81 15.89 -16.32
CA THR A 56 -8.58 16.75 -17.22
C THR A 56 -10.09 16.50 -17.14
N MET A 57 -10.51 15.41 -16.51
CA MET A 57 -11.91 15.10 -16.25
C MET A 57 -12.45 16.03 -15.16
N LYS A 58 -13.09 17.14 -15.57
CA LYS A 58 -13.87 17.99 -14.66
C LYS A 58 -15.19 17.28 -14.32
N GLY A 59 -15.45 17.10 -13.03
CA GLY A 59 -16.77 16.73 -12.49
C GLY A 59 -17.70 17.93 -12.40
#